data_AF-A0A2N1QFA4-F1
#
_entry.id   AF-A0A2N1QFA4-F1
#
_cell.length_a   1.000
_cell.length_b   1.000
_cell.length_c   1.000
_cell.angle_alpha   90.00
_cell.angle_beta   90.00
_cell.angle_gamma   90.00
#
_symmetry.space_group_name_H-M   'P 1'
#
loop_
_entity.id
_entity.type
_entity.pdbx_description
1 polymer ?
#
loop_
_entity_poly.entity_id
_entity_poly.type
_entity_poly.pdbx_seq_one_letter_code
_entity_poly.pdbx_strand_id
1 'polypeptide(L)'
;MFIFQKRMLIVIILMLFFVASFRFTYAFWASSVEGSSSIGNGVVQVGTWAPSGFIGVTQTGTENGMITLSEIGTGSNTLSSKYILMTDIDLNNNSFTPIGGASGIFSGEFYGNGKKISNVSITTNQQYLGLFARNSGLISGVSLENINITLSSTTELIAGGIAGSNSGSIIFSYTTGSMNIETTYSGAVNPTTRIAIGGGIAGANSNKIENSHSSMTVSVTSNVNISSGGNRVGNAISKAGGLVGENTSATGILNNYATGSVSSTAIATAGGNSTGNATVYAGGLVGHNTTANGVNNSYATGSVTATGSGKTTNTMYFGGLNGLGAANSSYRMTGQSVTGNSGTANIIGTATALANLQSGTWIQTNLLWSADDWVFGTNVYPRLKRNKY
;
A
#
# COMPACT_ATOMS: atom_id res chain seq x y z
N MET A 1 -3.10 -36.61 -83.39
CA MET A 1 -2.94 -37.06 -81.98
C MET A 1 -1.72 -36.41 -81.27
N PHE A 2 -1.26 -35.21 -81.67
CA PHE A 2 -0.11 -34.53 -81.03
C PHE A 2 -0.43 -33.14 -80.42
N ILE A 3 -1.64 -32.61 -80.67
CA ILE A 3 -2.05 -31.27 -80.23
C ILE A 3 -2.75 -31.31 -78.85
N PHE A 4 -3.41 -32.41 -78.50
CA PHE A 4 -4.11 -32.57 -77.21
C PHE A 4 -3.16 -32.75 -76.01
N GLN A 5 -1.99 -33.38 -76.19
CA GLN A 5 -1.03 -33.58 -75.10
C GLN A 5 -0.34 -32.28 -74.66
N LYS A 6 -0.13 -31.30 -75.55
CA LYS A 6 0.51 -30.02 -75.21
C LYS A 6 -0.38 -29.11 -74.36
N ARG A 7 -1.71 -29.13 -74.57
CA ARG A 7 -2.65 -28.30 -73.78
C ARG A 7 -2.79 -28.79 -72.34
N MET A 8 -2.77 -30.10 -72.13
CA MET A 8 -2.82 -30.69 -70.78
C MET A 8 -1.54 -30.41 -69.98
N LEU A 9 -0.37 -30.44 -70.63
CA LEU A 9 0.91 -30.11 -69.99
C LEU A 9 0.97 -28.65 -69.54
N ILE A 10 0.45 -27.71 -70.35
CA ILE A 10 0.41 -26.28 -70.02
C ILE A 10 -0.51 -26.01 -68.81
N VAL A 11 -1.66 -26.69 -68.73
CA VAL A 11 -2.58 -26.56 -67.59
C VAL A 11 -1.94 -27.09 -66.30
N ILE A 12 -1.21 -28.21 -66.36
CA ILE A 12 -0.50 -28.78 -65.22
C ILE A 12 0.62 -27.83 -64.73
N ILE A 13 1.36 -27.21 -65.66
CA ILE A 13 2.43 -26.24 -65.32
C ILE A 13 1.84 -24.96 -64.70
N LEU A 14 0.71 -24.46 -65.20
CA LEU A 14 0.01 -23.31 -64.61
C LEU A 14 -0.55 -23.61 -63.22
N MET A 15 -1.05 -24.82 -63.00
CA MET A 15 -1.54 -25.24 -61.68
C MET A 15 -0.39 -25.41 -60.68
N LEU A 16 0.77 -25.92 -61.11
CA LEU A 16 2.00 -25.98 -60.33
C LEU A 16 2.55 -24.58 -59.99
N PHE A 17 2.45 -23.62 -60.91
CA PHE A 17 2.82 -22.22 -60.65
C PHE A 17 1.87 -21.56 -59.64
N PHE A 18 0.57 -21.84 -59.72
CA PHE A 18 -0.43 -21.29 -58.79
C PHE A 18 -0.27 -21.84 -57.36
N VAL A 19 0.10 -23.12 -57.22
CA VAL A 19 0.41 -23.74 -55.92
C VAL A 19 1.77 -23.26 -55.37
N ALA A 20 2.74 -22.95 -56.23
CA ALA A 20 4.04 -22.40 -55.81
C ALA A 20 3.96 -20.95 -55.28
N SER A 21 2.94 -20.18 -55.69
CA SER A 21 2.68 -18.82 -55.17
C SER A 21 1.98 -18.78 -53.81
N PHE A 22 1.51 -19.90 -53.28
CA PHE A 22 1.09 -20.00 -51.87
C PHE A 22 2.28 -20.34 -50.98
N ARG A 23 3.05 -19.33 -50.60
CA ARG A 23 3.84 -19.36 -49.35
C ARG A 23 3.27 -18.29 -48.43
N PHE A 24 2.37 -18.67 -47.54
CA PHE A 24 2.68 -18.93 -46.13
C PHE A 24 3.55 -17.82 -45.52
N THR A 25 2.89 -16.94 -44.78
CA THR A 25 3.49 -16.07 -43.75
C THR A 25 4.11 -16.97 -42.70
N TYR A 26 5.38 -17.34 -42.89
CA TYR A 26 6.19 -17.92 -41.83
C TYR A 26 6.63 -16.78 -40.91
N ALA A 27 6.34 -16.93 -39.62
CA ALA A 27 6.86 -16.06 -38.58
C ALA A 27 8.40 -16.06 -38.66
N PHE A 28 8.99 -14.91 -38.99
CA PHE A 28 10.43 -14.74 -39.22
C PHE A 28 11.28 -14.69 -37.93
N TRP A 29 10.72 -15.02 -36.77
CA TRP A 29 11.42 -14.97 -35.48
C TRP A 29 12.13 -16.27 -35.08
N ALA A 30 12.14 -17.28 -35.95
CA ALA A 30 12.84 -18.55 -35.70
C ALA A 30 14.02 -18.78 -36.66
N SER A 31 14.85 -17.75 -36.94
CA SER A 31 16.05 -17.90 -37.77
C SER A 31 17.33 -17.58 -37.00
N SER A 32 17.84 -18.59 -36.30
CA SER A 32 19.27 -18.95 -36.16
C SER A 32 19.42 -20.01 -35.07
N VAL A 33 18.96 -21.23 -35.35
CA VAL A 33 19.55 -22.41 -34.71
C VAL A 33 20.41 -23.06 -35.80
N GLU A 34 21.62 -22.55 -35.96
CA GLU A 34 22.62 -23.26 -36.74
C GLU A 34 23.04 -24.52 -35.98
N GLY A 35 22.88 -25.68 -36.62
CA GLY A 35 23.73 -26.84 -36.38
C GLY A 35 23.44 -27.67 -35.12
N SER A 36 22.29 -28.33 -35.04
CA SER A 36 22.27 -29.66 -34.43
C SER A 36 21.19 -30.54 -35.06
N SER A 37 21.62 -31.57 -35.78
CA SER A 37 20.77 -32.63 -36.35
C SER A 37 20.29 -33.65 -35.30
N SER A 38 20.12 -33.24 -34.04
CA SER A 38 19.47 -34.05 -33.02
C SER A 38 17.99 -33.68 -32.97
N ILE A 39 17.11 -34.65 -33.24
CA ILE A 39 15.71 -34.58 -32.83
C ILE A 39 15.71 -34.76 -31.30
N GLY A 40 16.14 -33.73 -30.59
CA GLY A 40 16.03 -33.61 -29.15
C GLY A 40 14.86 -32.71 -28.81
N ASN A 41 14.14 -33.01 -27.73
CA ASN A 41 13.20 -32.08 -27.11
C ASN A 41 13.98 -30.88 -26.55
N GLY A 42 14.43 -29.97 -27.43
CA GLY A 42 15.04 -28.72 -27.04
C GLY A 42 13.97 -27.79 -26.49
N VAL A 43 14.09 -27.43 -25.22
CA VAL A 43 13.22 -26.41 -24.63
C VAL A 43 13.67 -25.05 -25.18
N VAL A 44 12.89 -24.47 -26.09
CA VAL A 44 13.06 -23.08 -26.48
C VAL A 44 12.64 -22.23 -25.27
N GLN A 45 13.61 -21.66 -24.58
CA GLN A 45 13.34 -20.68 -23.53
C GLN A 45 12.77 -19.43 -24.21
N VAL A 46 11.45 -19.28 -24.20
CA VAL A 46 10.83 -18.01 -24.55
C VAL A 46 11.20 -17.04 -23.42
N GLY A 47 12.02 -16.03 -23.73
CA GLY A 47 12.47 -15.06 -22.73
C GLY A 47 11.29 -14.44 -21.97
N THR A 48 11.49 -14.09 -20.70
CA THR A 48 10.48 -13.38 -19.92
C THR A 48 10.52 -11.90 -20.32
N TRP A 49 9.44 -11.41 -20.91
CA TRP A 49 9.30 -10.01 -21.32
C TRP A 49 8.24 -9.32 -20.47
N ALA A 50 8.45 -8.05 -20.15
CA ALA A 50 7.39 -7.23 -19.60
C ALA A 50 6.27 -7.09 -20.65
N PRO A 51 4.99 -7.07 -20.24
CA PRO A 51 3.89 -6.77 -21.15
C PRO A 51 4.10 -5.44 -21.87
N SER A 52 3.61 -5.34 -23.11
CA SER A 52 3.75 -4.12 -23.91
C SER A 52 3.24 -2.88 -23.17
N GLY A 53 4.04 -1.81 -23.16
CA GLY A 53 3.73 -0.56 -22.46
C GLY A 53 4.09 -0.53 -20.98
N PHE A 54 4.63 -1.62 -20.42
CA PHE A 54 5.11 -1.67 -19.04
C PHE A 54 6.63 -1.73 -18.98
N ILE A 55 7.17 -1.08 -17.96
CA ILE A 55 8.54 -1.29 -17.48
C ILE A 55 8.49 -2.42 -16.45
N GLY A 56 9.15 -3.54 -16.75
CA GLY A 56 9.24 -4.68 -15.83
C GLY A 56 10.18 -4.37 -14.67
N VAL A 57 9.76 -4.77 -13.46
CA VAL A 57 10.56 -4.59 -12.24
C VAL A 57 10.92 -5.96 -11.66
N THR A 58 12.20 -6.20 -11.43
CA THR A 58 12.74 -7.46 -10.87
C THR A 58 13.69 -7.18 -9.71
N GLN A 59 14.19 -8.25 -9.08
CA GLN A 59 15.20 -8.17 -8.02
C GLN A 59 16.48 -7.45 -8.48
N THR A 60 16.92 -7.70 -9.71
CA THR A 60 18.26 -7.39 -10.24
C THR A 60 18.24 -6.33 -11.35
N GLY A 61 17.11 -6.14 -12.04
CA GLY A 61 16.99 -5.18 -13.15
C GLY A 61 17.87 -5.53 -14.37
N THR A 62 18.39 -6.76 -14.46
CA THR A 62 19.33 -7.14 -15.54
C THR A 62 18.65 -7.87 -16.70
N GLU A 63 17.42 -8.34 -16.51
CA GLU A 63 16.72 -9.18 -17.48
C GLU A 63 16.02 -8.31 -18.53
N ASN A 64 16.43 -8.39 -19.80
CA ASN A 64 15.68 -7.80 -20.93
C ASN A 64 15.30 -6.32 -20.79
N GLY A 65 16.16 -5.49 -20.18
CA GLY A 65 15.91 -4.06 -19.97
C GLY A 65 14.88 -3.73 -18.87
N MET A 66 14.60 -4.70 -17.98
CA MET A 66 13.89 -4.47 -16.73
C MET A 66 14.73 -3.61 -15.77
N ILE A 67 14.13 -3.20 -14.66
CA ILE A 67 14.79 -2.36 -13.66
C ILE A 67 14.59 -2.94 -12.26
N THR A 68 15.39 -2.47 -11.31
CA THR A 68 15.15 -2.67 -9.89
C THR A 68 14.10 -1.70 -9.36
N LEU A 69 13.54 -2.01 -8.20
CA LEU A 69 12.55 -1.15 -7.54
C LEU A 69 13.10 0.26 -7.22
N SER A 70 14.38 0.37 -6.88
CA SER A 70 15.06 1.64 -6.56
C SER A 70 15.31 2.53 -7.78
N GLU A 71 15.21 2.00 -9.00
CA GLU A 71 15.40 2.77 -10.22
C GLU A 71 14.13 3.48 -10.69
N ILE A 72 12.99 3.27 -10.02
CA ILE A 72 11.75 4.01 -10.30
C ILE A 72 11.92 5.47 -9.86
N GLY A 73 11.72 6.40 -10.79
CA GLY A 73 11.92 7.82 -10.59
C GLY A 73 13.34 8.30 -10.85
N THR A 74 14.24 7.45 -11.35
CA THR A 74 15.63 7.81 -11.69
C THR A 74 15.90 7.68 -13.19
N GLY A 75 16.83 8.48 -13.72
CA GLY A 75 17.19 8.44 -15.14
C GLY A 75 15.97 8.60 -16.07
N SER A 76 15.79 7.66 -17.00
CA SER A 76 14.64 7.61 -17.93
C SER A 76 13.38 6.99 -17.32
N ASN A 77 13.45 6.40 -16.13
CA ASN A 77 12.34 5.70 -15.48
C ASN A 77 11.46 6.71 -14.73
N THR A 78 10.65 7.46 -15.45
CA THR A 78 9.87 8.55 -14.85
C THR A 78 8.79 8.08 -13.87
N LEU A 79 8.49 8.90 -12.86
CA LEU A 79 7.42 8.64 -11.87
C LEU A 79 5.99 8.56 -12.47
N SER A 80 5.83 8.92 -13.75
CA SER A 80 4.58 8.84 -14.52
C SER A 80 4.44 7.58 -15.37
N SER A 81 5.47 6.74 -15.45
CA SER A 81 5.47 5.52 -16.27
C SER A 81 4.63 4.40 -15.66
N LYS A 82 4.38 3.34 -16.46
CA LYS A 82 3.69 2.13 -16.01
C LYS A 82 4.71 1.06 -15.64
N TYR A 83 4.57 0.52 -14.44
CA TYR A 83 5.48 -0.46 -13.85
C TYR A 83 4.72 -1.73 -13.46
N ILE A 84 5.37 -2.87 -13.62
CA ILE A 84 4.80 -4.16 -13.25
C ILE A 84 5.87 -5.05 -12.63
N LEU A 85 5.56 -5.66 -11.49
CA LEU A 85 6.45 -6.66 -10.90
C LEU A 85 6.48 -7.91 -11.78
N MET A 86 7.69 -8.36 -12.11
CA MET A 86 7.90 -9.56 -12.94
C MET A 86 8.35 -10.75 -12.09
N THR A 87 8.98 -10.48 -10.94
CA THR A 87 9.39 -11.47 -9.95
C THR A 87 8.99 -11.02 -8.55
N ASP A 88 9.05 -11.94 -7.59
CA ASP A 88 9.12 -11.52 -6.18
C ASP A 88 10.43 -10.76 -5.95
N ILE A 89 10.40 -9.80 -5.02
CA ILE A 89 11.54 -8.95 -4.67
C ILE A 89 11.77 -9.06 -3.16
N ASP A 90 12.98 -9.44 -2.76
CA ASP A 90 13.44 -9.43 -1.39
C ASP A 90 14.51 -8.34 -1.22
N LEU A 91 14.21 -7.32 -0.40
CA LEU A 91 15.17 -6.25 -0.11
C LEU A 91 16.15 -6.62 1.01
N ASN A 92 16.05 -7.80 1.60
CA ASN A 92 16.96 -8.33 2.62
C ASN A 92 17.15 -7.41 3.83
N ASN A 93 16.12 -6.63 4.19
CA ASN A 93 16.16 -5.57 5.21
C ASN A 93 17.20 -4.47 4.96
N ASN A 94 17.70 -4.35 3.72
CA ASN A 94 18.53 -3.22 3.33
C ASN A 94 17.73 -1.93 3.42
N SER A 95 18.42 -0.84 3.75
CA SER A 95 17.81 0.49 3.77
C SER A 95 17.27 0.83 2.39
N PHE A 96 15.99 1.14 2.32
CA PHE A 96 15.27 1.49 1.11
C PHE A 96 14.87 2.97 1.18
N THR A 97 15.19 3.71 0.11
CA THR A 97 14.69 5.07 -0.07
C THR A 97 13.33 5.00 -0.76
N PRO A 98 12.26 5.55 -0.16
CA PRO A 98 10.93 5.55 -0.77
C PRO A 98 10.93 6.08 -2.20
N ILE A 99 10.15 5.44 -3.07
CA ILE A 99 10.00 5.85 -4.48
C ILE A 99 9.45 7.29 -4.53
N GLY A 100 10.11 8.13 -5.31
CA GLY A 100 9.86 9.58 -5.38
C GLY A 100 10.71 10.42 -4.41
N GLY A 101 11.37 9.81 -3.42
CA GLY A 101 12.20 10.53 -2.45
C GLY A 101 11.43 11.65 -1.73
N ALA A 102 12.13 12.72 -1.32
CA ALA A 102 11.54 13.73 -0.45
C ALA A 102 10.48 14.62 -1.13
N SER A 103 10.54 14.77 -2.45
CA SER A 103 9.72 15.74 -3.20
C SER A 103 8.92 15.14 -4.35
N GLY A 104 9.31 13.98 -4.88
CA GLY A 104 8.64 13.34 -6.00
C GLY A 104 7.29 12.75 -5.62
N ILE A 105 6.37 12.78 -6.57
CA ILE A 105 5.03 12.18 -6.44
C ILE A 105 4.90 11.15 -7.55
N PHE A 106 4.64 9.90 -7.17
CA PHE A 106 4.38 8.85 -8.14
C PHE A 106 3.01 9.07 -8.77
N SER A 107 2.97 9.35 -10.08
CA SER A 107 1.73 9.62 -10.83
C SER A 107 1.41 8.56 -11.88
N GLY A 108 2.26 7.55 -12.00
CA GLY A 108 2.13 6.45 -12.95
C GLY A 108 1.20 5.34 -12.47
N GLU A 109 1.42 4.15 -13.00
CA GLU A 109 0.68 2.95 -12.61
C GLU A 109 1.68 1.90 -12.12
N PHE A 110 1.44 1.30 -10.95
CA PHE A 110 2.27 0.25 -10.40
C PHE A 110 1.43 -0.99 -10.10
N TYR A 111 1.77 -2.09 -10.76
CA TYR A 111 1.05 -3.36 -10.63
C TYR A 111 1.91 -4.42 -9.95
N GLY A 112 1.44 -4.95 -8.83
CA GLY A 112 2.16 -6.00 -8.11
C GLY A 112 2.08 -7.39 -8.77
N ASN A 113 1.18 -7.61 -9.74
CA ASN A 113 1.15 -8.80 -10.61
C ASN A 113 1.19 -10.16 -9.88
N GLY A 114 0.55 -10.23 -8.70
CA GLY A 114 0.56 -11.43 -7.85
C GLY A 114 1.95 -11.78 -7.30
N LYS A 115 2.90 -10.84 -7.34
CA LYS A 115 4.23 -10.92 -6.74
C LYS A 115 4.26 -10.19 -5.42
N LYS A 116 5.28 -10.46 -4.61
CA LYS A 116 5.52 -9.76 -3.36
C LYS A 116 6.81 -8.98 -3.35
N ILE A 117 6.82 -7.94 -2.52
CA ILE A 117 8.00 -7.22 -2.08
C ILE A 117 8.17 -7.53 -0.60
N SER A 118 9.32 -8.01 -0.17
CA SER A 118 9.56 -8.42 1.22
C SER A 118 10.79 -7.78 1.84
N ASN A 119 10.78 -7.74 3.18
CA ASN A 119 11.93 -7.35 4.02
C ASN A 119 12.43 -5.94 3.67
N VAL A 120 11.51 -4.97 3.66
CA VAL A 120 11.80 -3.56 3.35
C VAL A 120 12.14 -2.83 4.63
N SER A 121 13.26 -2.12 4.69
CA SER A 121 13.64 -1.29 5.85
C SER A 121 13.72 0.18 5.45
N ILE A 122 12.89 1.04 6.06
CA ILE A 122 12.85 2.49 5.77
C ILE A 122 13.29 3.25 7.03
N THR A 123 14.45 3.91 6.92
CA THR A 123 15.09 4.68 8.00
C THR A 123 15.50 6.08 7.56
N THR A 124 15.02 6.53 6.40
CA THR A 124 15.34 7.84 5.80
C THR A 124 14.75 9.01 6.59
N ASN A 125 15.43 10.15 6.66
CA ASN A 125 15.01 11.34 7.42
C ASN A 125 13.99 12.26 6.73
N GLN A 126 13.24 11.77 5.75
CA GLN A 126 12.27 12.57 5.01
C GLN A 126 10.87 12.51 5.65
N GLN A 127 10.02 13.50 5.34
CA GLN A 127 8.68 13.64 5.92
C GLN A 127 7.73 12.50 5.54
N TYR A 128 7.80 11.99 4.31
CA TYR A 128 6.86 11.00 3.78
C TYR A 128 7.53 9.64 3.63
N LEU A 129 6.97 8.62 4.29
CA LEU A 129 7.57 7.29 4.40
C LEU A 129 6.60 6.21 3.91
N GLY A 130 7.13 5.24 3.19
CA GLY A 130 6.42 4.10 2.64
C GLY A 130 7.17 3.56 1.43
N LEU A 131 6.68 2.49 0.80
CA LEU A 131 7.28 2.04 -0.46
C LEU A 131 7.32 3.20 -1.48
N PHE A 132 6.26 3.99 -1.53
CA PHE A 132 6.18 5.27 -2.20
C PHE A 132 6.15 6.39 -1.17
N ALA A 133 6.94 7.46 -1.38
CA ALA A 133 6.83 8.64 -0.53
C ALA A 133 5.42 9.24 -0.66
N ARG A 134 5.00 9.50 -1.90
CA ARG A 134 3.68 10.05 -2.23
C ARG A 134 3.13 9.40 -3.49
N ASN A 135 1.83 9.13 -3.50
CA ASN A 135 1.10 8.61 -4.66
C ASN A 135 0.02 9.59 -5.12
N SER A 136 -0.04 9.85 -6.42
CA SER A 136 -1.18 10.47 -7.12
C SER A 136 -1.68 9.61 -8.28
N GLY A 137 -1.00 8.50 -8.57
CA GLY A 137 -1.34 7.55 -9.63
C GLY A 137 -2.12 6.34 -9.12
N LEU A 138 -1.93 5.20 -9.78
CA LEU A 138 -2.56 3.93 -9.43
C LEU A 138 -1.52 2.95 -8.86
N ILE A 139 -1.77 2.43 -7.68
CA ILE A 139 -1.06 1.29 -7.10
C ILE A 139 -2.06 0.16 -6.93
N SER A 140 -1.81 -0.98 -7.58
CA SER A 140 -2.74 -2.10 -7.63
C SER A 140 -2.05 -3.43 -7.41
N GLY A 141 -2.61 -4.29 -6.56
CA GLY A 141 -2.12 -5.66 -6.41
C GLY A 141 -0.80 -5.78 -5.66
N VAL A 142 -0.41 -4.80 -4.84
CA VAL A 142 0.89 -4.80 -4.15
C VAL A 142 0.80 -5.61 -2.86
N SER A 143 1.67 -6.62 -2.76
CA SER A 143 1.86 -7.46 -1.59
C SER A 143 3.16 -7.04 -0.91
N LEU A 144 3.08 -6.38 0.24
CA LEU A 144 4.24 -5.90 0.97
C LEU A 144 4.39 -6.66 2.29
N GLU A 145 5.38 -7.55 2.34
CA GLU A 145 5.60 -8.43 3.50
C GLU A 145 6.79 -7.97 4.33
N ASN A 146 6.63 -7.96 5.65
CA ASN A 146 7.70 -7.62 6.58
C ASN A 146 8.37 -6.26 6.24
N ILE A 147 7.55 -5.21 6.10
CA ILE A 147 8.08 -3.85 6.04
C ILE A 147 8.35 -3.33 7.46
N ASN A 148 9.52 -2.75 7.66
CA ASN A 148 9.92 -2.04 8.88
C ASN A 148 10.11 -0.56 8.56
N ILE A 149 9.33 0.30 9.23
CA ILE A 149 9.50 1.76 9.16
C ILE A 149 9.84 2.23 10.58
N THR A 150 11.08 2.66 10.79
CA THR A 150 11.53 3.16 12.10
C THR A 150 12.24 4.49 11.93
N LEU A 151 11.67 5.56 12.49
CA LEU A 151 12.25 6.90 12.38
C LEU A 151 11.85 7.81 13.54
N SER A 152 12.81 8.57 14.05
CA SER A 152 12.57 9.74 14.88
C SER A 152 13.03 11.00 14.13
N SER A 153 12.20 12.04 14.08
CA SER A 153 12.50 13.29 13.39
C SER A 153 12.12 14.52 14.22
N THR A 154 12.72 15.67 13.91
CA THR A 154 12.32 16.97 14.49
C THR A 154 11.24 17.68 13.68
N THR A 155 10.92 17.16 12.50
CA THR A 155 9.86 17.62 11.60
C THR A 155 8.66 16.68 11.65
N GLU A 156 7.58 17.04 10.99
CA GLU A 156 6.43 16.16 10.80
C GLU A 156 6.83 14.87 10.09
N LEU A 157 6.15 13.77 10.42
CA LEU A 157 6.30 12.47 9.80
C LEU A 157 4.94 11.91 9.41
N ILE A 158 4.84 11.43 8.17
CA ILE A 158 3.64 10.84 7.59
C ILE A 158 4.06 9.52 6.95
N ALA A 159 3.67 8.40 7.57
CA ALA A 159 4.13 7.09 7.18
C ALA A 159 2.97 6.14 6.85
N GLY A 160 3.10 5.42 5.74
CA GLY A 160 2.26 4.29 5.37
C GLY A 160 3.11 3.14 4.89
N GLY A 161 2.66 1.88 5.04
CA GLY A 161 3.41 0.76 4.44
C GLY A 161 3.58 0.93 2.93
N ILE A 162 2.50 1.27 2.22
CA ILE A 162 2.53 1.50 0.76
C ILE A 162 2.89 2.96 0.44
N ALA A 163 2.20 3.92 1.06
CA ALA A 163 2.40 5.34 0.74
C ALA A 163 2.41 6.22 1.98
N GLY A 164 3.36 7.15 2.09
CA GLY A 164 3.29 8.20 3.12
C GLY A 164 2.01 9.03 2.94
N SER A 165 1.81 9.57 1.74
CA SER A 165 0.59 10.28 1.35
C SER A 165 -0.02 9.71 0.08
N ASN A 166 -1.31 9.38 0.12
CA ASN A 166 -2.09 8.94 -1.03
C ASN A 166 -3.10 10.01 -1.46
N SER A 167 -2.95 10.48 -2.70
CA SER A 167 -3.91 11.33 -3.44
C SER A 167 -4.43 10.65 -4.71
N GLY A 168 -3.92 9.45 -5.00
CA GLY A 168 -4.35 8.60 -6.12
C GLY A 168 -5.20 7.43 -5.64
N SER A 169 -4.99 6.26 -6.25
CA SER A 169 -5.70 5.02 -5.91
C SER A 169 -4.74 3.96 -5.41
N ILE A 170 -5.03 3.38 -4.25
CA ILE A 170 -4.39 2.15 -3.76
C ILE A 170 -5.47 1.08 -3.65
N ILE A 171 -5.36 0.02 -4.42
CA ILE A 171 -6.39 -1.03 -4.49
C ILE A 171 -5.79 -2.43 -4.48
N PHE A 172 -6.52 -3.42 -3.98
CA PHE A 172 -6.11 -4.83 -3.99
C PHE A 172 -4.72 -5.04 -3.40
N SER A 173 -4.38 -4.32 -2.34
CA SER A 173 -3.03 -4.33 -1.78
C SER A 173 -3.02 -4.66 -0.30
N TYR A 174 -1.91 -5.20 0.20
CA TYR A 174 -1.76 -5.45 1.62
C TYR A 174 -0.36 -5.17 2.15
N THR A 175 -0.29 -4.96 3.47
CA THR A 175 0.97 -4.77 4.20
C THR A 175 1.03 -5.62 5.47
N THR A 176 2.21 -6.14 5.77
CA THR A 176 2.57 -6.76 7.06
C THR A 176 3.90 -6.19 7.57
N GLY A 177 4.14 -6.25 8.88
CA GLY A 177 5.39 -5.78 9.48
C GLY A 177 5.15 -4.81 10.64
N SER A 178 6.01 -3.80 10.77
CA SER A 178 5.98 -2.87 11.90
C SER A 178 6.35 -1.44 11.52
N MET A 179 5.65 -0.47 12.11
CA MET A 179 5.90 0.96 12.01
C MET A 179 6.11 1.53 13.41
N ASN A 180 7.21 2.26 13.60
CA ASN A 180 7.47 3.04 14.80
C ASN A 180 8.03 4.41 14.40
N ILE A 181 7.17 5.42 14.37
CA ILE A 181 7.55 6.79 14.04
C ILE A 181 7.41 7.72 15.24
N GLU A 182 8.37 8.63 15.41
CA GLU A 182 8.36 9.65 16.45
C GLU A 182 8.70 11.03 15.87
N THR A 183 7.92 12.04 16.23
CA THR A 183 8.32 13.44 16.02
C THR A 183 8.65 14.06 17.37
N THR A 184 9.81 14.71 17.48
CA THR A 184 10.29 15.32 18.72
C THR A 184 10.69 16.77 18.48
N TYR A 185 10.05 17.69 19.20
CA TYR A 185 10.49 19.07 19.28
C TYR A 185 10.91 19.39 20.70
N SER A 186 12.12 19.91 20.86
CA SER A 186 12.59 20.51 22.10
C SER A 186 13.08 21.91 21.79
N GLY A 187 12.48 22.92 22.41
CA GLY A 187 12.94 24.29 22.15
C GLY A 187 12.04 25.37 22.68
N ALA A 188 12.43 26.59 22.32
CA ALA A 188 11.97 27.81 22.94
C ALA A 188 11.28 28.77 21.95
N VAL A 189 10.49 28.25 21.01
CA VAL A 189 9.75 29.08 20.02
C VAL A 189 8.24 28.91 20.16
N ASN A 190 7.46 29.84 19.60
CA ASN A 190 6.00 29.89 19.71
C ASN A 190 5.36 30.25 18.36
N PRO A 191 4.18 29.69 18.00
CA PRO A 191 3.61 28.41 18.43
C PRO A 191 4.29 27.22 17.77
N THR A 192 4.33 26.08 18.45
CA THR A 192 4.91 24.85 17.87
C THR A 192 3.92 23.72 17.86
N THR A 193 3.49 23.33 16.66
CA THR A 193 2.72 22.11 16.44
C THR A 193 3.64 21.04 15.89
N ARG A 194 3.50 19.80 16.38
CA ARG A 194 4.14 18.62 15.81
C ARG A 194 3.11 17.55 15.53
N ILE A 195 3.16 17.04 14.31
CA ILE A 195 2.20 16.05 13.83
C ILE A 195 2.96 14.81 13.37
N ALA A 196 2.59 13.67 13.94
CA ALA A 196 3.00 12.35 13.48
C ALA A 196 1.76 11.59 13.01
N ILE A 197 1.81 11.02 11.81
CA ILE A 197 0.70 10.31 11.18
C ILE A 197 1.20 8.95 10.68
N GLY A 198 0.56 7.87 11.11
CA GLY A 198 0.94 6.51 10.72
C GLY A 198 -0.27 5.64 10.37
N GLY A 199 -0.14 4.86 9.30
CA GLY A 199 -1.13 3.85 8.92
C GLY A 199 -0.51 2.62 8.25
N GLY A 200 -1.18 1.48 8.32
CA GLY A 200 -0.67 0.24 7.70
C GLY A 200 -0.51 0.33 6.19
N ILE A 201 -1.44 0.97 5.49
CA ILE A 201 -1.39 1.19 4.03
C ILE A 201 -0.90 2.59 3.71
N ALA A 202 -1.55 3.60 4.30
CA ALA A 202 -1.23 5.00 4.06
C ALA A 202 -1.16 5.81 5.35
N GLY A 203 -0.22 6.74 5.45
CA GLY A 203 -0.22 7.71 6.55
C GLY A 203 -1.39 8.67 6.40
N ALA A 204 -1.40 9.42 5.30
CA ALA A 204 -2.51 10.29 4.91
C ALA A 204 -3.17 9.79 3.62
N ASN A 205 -4.50 9.84 3.57
CA ASN A 205 -5.30 9.52 2.39
C ASN A 205 -6.26 10.67 2.07
N SER A 206 -6.25 11.15 0.82
CA SER A 206 -7.20 12.15 0.31
C SER A 206 -8.04 11.63 -0.86
N ASN A 207 -7.86 10.38 -1.25
CA ASN A 207 -8.57 9.79 -2.39
C ASN A 207 -8.88 8.29 -2.12
N LYS A 208 -8.63 7.39 -3.07
CA LYS A 208 -9.16 6.02 -3.01
C LYS A 208 -8.21 5.05 -2.31
N ILE A 209 -8.72 4.37 -1.27
CA ILE A 209 -8.18 3.11 -0.74
C ILE A 209 -9.34 2.11 -0.69
N GLU A 210 -9.19 1.01 -1.44
CA GLU A 210 -10.26 0.03 -1.62
C GLU A 210 -9.74 -1.39 -1.68
N ASN A 211 -10.53 -2.36 -1.20
CA ASN A 211 -10.24 -3.78 -1.29
C ASN A 211 -8.81 -4.09 -0.82
N SER A 212 -8.42 -3.58 0.35
CA SER A 212 -7.05 -3.65 0.85
C SER A 212 -7.02 -3.98 2.34
N HIS A 213 -5.91 -4.52 2.83
CA HIS A 213 -5.81 -4.87 4.24
C HIS A 213 -4.43 -4.68 4.84
N SER A 214 -4.36 -4.59 6.16
CA SER A 214 -3.07 -4.52 6.86
C SER A 214 -3.07 -5.32 8.16
N SER A 215 -1.98 -6.04 8.40
CA SER A 215 -1.66 -6.64 9.71
C SER A 215 -0.45 -5.97 10.37
N MET A 216 -0.04 -4.80 9.87
CA MET A 216 1.11 -4.06 10.37
C MET A 216 0.85 -3.55 11.79
N THR A 217 1.81 -3.73 12.69
CA THR A 217 1.78 -3.04 14.00
C THR A 217 2.18 -1.58 13.81
N VAL A 218 1.34 -0.66 14.24
CA VAL A 218 1.52 0.80 14.04
C VAL A 218 1.72 1.50 15.38
N SER A 219 2.88 2.13 15.55
CA SER A 219 3.24 2.96 16.70
C SER A 219 3.60 4.37 16.23
N VAL A 220 2.86 5.36 16.72
CA VAL A 220 3.00 6.77 16.32
C VAL A 220 3.15 7.63 17.57
N THR A 221 4.24 8.40 17.65
CA THR A 221 4.51 9.31 18.76
C THR A 221 4.72 10.74 18.26
N SER A 222 4.07 11.70 18.91
CA SER A 222 4.37 13.13 18.78
C SER A 222 4.75 13.69 20.13
N ASN A 223 5.92 14.32 20.21
CA ASN A 223 6.52 14.82 21.43
C ASN A 223 6.93 16.28 21.25
N VAL A 224 6.37 17.13 22.10
CA VAL A 224 6.69 18.56 22.19
C VAL A 224 7.13 18.85 23.61
N ASN A 225 8.33 19.40 23.75
CA ASN A 225 8.92 19.83 25.01
C ASN A 225 9.28 21.32 24.94
N ILE A 226 8.54 22.13 25.70
CA ILE A 226 8.82 23.55 25.87
C ILE A 226 9.59 23.75 27.17
N SER A 227 10.92 23.90 27.04
CA SER A 227 11.85 23.91 28.16
C SER A 227 11.99 25.25 28.89
N SER A 228 11.49 26.37 28.33
CA SER A 228 11.69 27.69 28.94
C SER A 228 10.40 28.39 29.38
N GLY A 229 10.54 29.26 30.37
CA GLY A 229 9.48 30.17 30.83
C GLY A 229 9.03 31.15 29.72
N GLY A 230 7.81 31.66 29.89
CA GLY A 230 7.08 32.50 28.92
C GLY A 230 5.61 32.06 28.80
N ASN A 231 4.85 32.72 27.90
CA ASN A 231 3.47 32.37 27.55
C ASN A 231 3.43 31.67 26.18
N ARG A 232 3.99 30.45 26.08
CA ARG A 232 4.10 29.73 24.80
C ARG A 232 3.10 28.61 24.65
N VAL A 233 2.83 28.17 23.42
CA VAL A 233 1.89 27.08 23.13
C VAL A 233 2.57 25.97 22.33
N GLY A 234 2.57 24.77 22.90
CA GLY A 234 3.04 23.55 22.27
C GLY A 234 1.91 22.57 22.05
N ASN A 235 1.76 22.09 20.81
CA ASN A 235 0.73 21.12 20.44
C ASN A 235 1.38 19.85 19.89
N ALA A 236 1.22 18.74 20.59
CA ALA A 236 1.60 17.42 20.10
C ALA A 236 0.36 16.72 19.55
N ILE A 237 0.40 16.29 18.29
CA ILE A 237 -0.69 15.62 17.62
C ILE A 237 -0.19 14.28 17.06
N SER A 238 -0.81 13.18 17.48
CA SER A 238 -0.54 11.84 16.94
C SER A 238 -1.79 11.25 16.29
N LYS A 239 -1.67 10.72 15.08
CA LYS A 239 -2.75 10.07 14.33
C LYS A 239 -2.30 8.67 13.90
N ALA A 240 -2.91 7.63 14.45
CA ALA A 240 -2.57 6.25 14.14
C ALA A 240 -3.81 5.45 13.75
N GLY A 241 -3.74 4.73 12.63
CA GLY A 241 -4.76 3.77 12.23
C GLY A 241 -4.13 2.45 11.76
N GLY A 242 -4.82 1.33 11.97
CA GLY A 242 -4.32 0.05 11.47
C GLY A 242 -4.20 0.00 9.95
N LEU A 243 -5.01 0.78 9.23
CA LEU A 243 -4.95 0.92 7.77
C LEU A 243 -4.53 2.34 7.34
N VAL A 244 -5.15 3.38 7.91
CA VAL A 244 -4.93 4.78 7.52
C VAL A 244 -4.78 5.67 8.75
N GLY A 245 -3.73 6.48 8.83
CA GLY A 245 -3.56 7.43 9.93
C GLY A 245 -4.59 8.57 9.88
N GLU A 246 -4.68 9.24 8.75
CA GLU A 246 -5.66 10.31 8.49
C GLU A 246 -6.35 10.12 7.13
N ASN A 247 -7.69 10.16 7.13
CA ASN A 247 -8.52 10.13 5.94
C ASN A 247 -9.27 11.45 5.74
N THR A 248 -9.04 12.05 4.58
CA THR A 248 -9.70 13.25 4.06
C THR A 248 -10.42 12.98 2.74
N SER A 249 -10.48 11.72 2.31
CA SER A 249 -11.13 11.32 1.07
C SER A 249 -12.62 11.66 1.07
N ALA A 250 -13.04 12.40 0.05
CA ALA A 250 -14.44 12.73 -0.16
C ALA A 250 -15.29 11.48 -0.39
N THR A 251 -14.73 10.37 -0.89
CA THR A 251 -15.46 9.11 -1.11
C THR A 251 -15.32 8.12 0.05
N GLY A 252 -14.58 8.48 1.10
CA GLY A 252 -14.24 7.56 2.18
C GLY A 252 -13.27 6.45 1.75
N ILE A 253 -13.14 5.44 2.59
CA ILE A 253 -12.45 4.18 2.27
C ILE A 253 -13.45 3.03 2.24
N LEU A 254 -13.20 2.00 1.41
CA LEU A 254 -14.19 0.97 1.11
C LEU A 254 -13.58 -0.45 1.13
N ASN A 255 -14.29 -1.40 1.72
CA ASN A 255 -13.95 -2.83 1.67
C ASN A 255 -12.54 -3.14 2.19
N ASN A 256 -12.18 -2.60 3.35
CA ASN A 256 -10.86 -2.80 3.92
C ASN A 256 -10.93 -3.50 5.27
N TYR A 257 -9.81 -4.08 5.70
CA TYR A 257 -9.67 -4.48 7.09
C TYR A 257 -8.28 -4.30 7.67
N ALA A 258 -8.20 -4.19 8.99
CA ALA A 258 -6.94 -4.17 9.72
C ALA A 258 -6.94 -5.08 10.95
N THR A 259 -5.84 -5.80 11.16
CA THR A 259 -5.68 -6.74 12.28
C THR A 259 -4.48 -6.42 13.16
N GLY A 260 -3.56 -5.56 12.70
CA GLY A 260 -2.39 -5.14 13.46
C GLY A 260 -2.74 -4.24 14.63
N SER A 261 -1.93 -4.26 15.68
CA SER A 261 -2.08 -3.40 16.85
C SER A 261 -1.73 -1.95 16.54
N VAL A 262 -2.42 -1.02 17.19
CA VAL A 262 -2.29 0.43 17.00
C VAL A 262 -1.97 1.09 18.33
N SER A 263 -0.90 1.90 18.36
CA SER A 263 -0.52 2.75 19.48
C SER A 263 -0.32 4.17 19.00
N SER A 264 -1.00 5.13 19.62
CA SER A 264 -0.88 6.56 19.33
C SER A 264 -0.58 7.32 20.62
N THR A 265 0.53 8.06 20.61
CA THR A 265 1.01 8.80 21.79
C THR A 265 1.27 10.26 21.45
N ALA A 266 0.67 11.18 22.20
CA ALA A 266 0.95 12.61 22.12
C ALA A 266 1.41 13.12 23.49
N ILE A 267 2.60 13.74 23.53
CA ILE A 267 3.23 14.26 24.73
C ILE A 267 3.53 15.74 24.50
N ALA A 268 2.96 16.62 25.33
CA ALA A 268 3.19 18.05 25.28
C ALA A 268 3.57 18.58 26.67
N THR A 269 4.87 18.57 26.95
CA THR A 269 5.45 19.07 28.20
C THR A 269 5.79 20.55 28.08
N ALA A 270 5.61 21.33 29.15
CA ALA A 270 5.87 22.76 29.12
C ALA A 270 6.27 23.36 30.49
N GLY A 271 7.29 24.22 30.51
CA GLY A 271 7.73 24.97 31.70
C GLY A 271 6.97 26.28 31.94
N GLY A 272 6.99 26.79 33.18
CA GLY A 272 6.45 28.12 33.54
C GLY A 272 4.97 28.31 33.20
N ASN A 273 4.62 29.46 32.61
CA ASN A 273 3.25 29.80 32.16
C ASN A 273 2.90 29.22 30.77
N SER A 274 3.79 28.45 30.15
CA SER A 274 3.53 27.88 28.82
C SER A 274 2.48 26.77 28.87
N THR A 275 1.76 26.63 27.77
CA THR A 275 0.70 25.66 27.51
C THR A 275 1.25 24.46 26.74
N GLY A 276 0.87 23.25 27.17
CA GLY A 276 1.17 22.00 26.47
C GLY A 276 -0.12 21.23 26.21
N ASN A 277 -0.49 21.05 24.94
CA ASN A 277 -1.70 20.37 24.51
C ASN A 277 -1.35 19.07 23.80
N ALA A 278 -1.87 17.95 24.28
CA ALA A 278 -1.73 16.66 23.62
C ALA A 278 -3.05 16.28 22.95
N THR A 279 -2.99 15.94 21.65
CA THR A 279 -4.12 15.47 20.87
C THR A 279 -3.81 14.11 20.26
N VAL A 280 -4.62 13.11 20.58
CA VAL A 280 -4.43 11.72 20.14
C VAL A 280 -5.62 11.27 19.32
N TYR A 281 -5.34 10.71 18.14
CA TYR A 281 -6.28 9.96 17.33
C TYR A 281 -5.76 8.53 17.15
N ALA A 282 -6.55 7.53 17.59
CA ALA A 282 -6.17 6.13 17.51
C ALA A 282 -7.37 5.26 17.09
N GLY A 283 -7.33 4.67 15.91
CA GLY A 283 -8.39 3.79 15.43
C GLY A 283 -7.86 2.44 15.00
N GLY A 284 -8.62 1.38 15.24
CA GLY A 284 -8.23 0.04 14.76
C GLY A 284 -8.09 -0.02 13.23
N LEU A 285 -8.86 0.78 12.49
CA LEU A 285 -8.75 0.93 11.04
C LEU A 285 -8.26 2.34 10.65
N VAL A 286 -8.93 3.39 11.09
CA VAL A 286 -8.60 4.78 10.74
C VAL A 286 -8.40 5.65 11.98
N GLY A 287 -7.25 6.32 12.09
CA GLY A 287 -6.99 7.22 13.22
C GLY A 287 -7.95 8.39 13.26
N HIS A 288 -7.91 9.23 12.22
CA HIS A 288 -8.77 10.40 12.09
C HIS A 288 -9.42 10.44 10.71
N ASN A 289 -10.73 10.44 10.66
CA ASN A 289 -11.49 10.62 9.43
C ASN A 289 -12.29 11.93 9.50
N THR A 290 -12.02 12.86 8.58
CA THR A 290 -12.65 14.19 8.57
C THR A 290 -13.92 14.28 7.72
N THR A 291 -14.22 13.28 6.90
CA THR A 291 -15.32 13.33 5.93
C THR A 291 -16.53 12.53 6.38
N ALA A 292 -17.73 12.96 5.95
CA ALA A 292 -18.98 12.28 6.30
C ALA A 292 -19.10 10.87 5.69
N ASN A 293 -18.45 10.63 4.55
CA ASN A 293 -18.48 9.32 3.88
C ASN A 293 -17.63 8.27 4.62
N GLY A 294 -16.63 8.69 5.39
CA GLY A 294 -16.06 7.83 6.44
C GLY A 294 -15.48 6.50 5.98
N VAL A 295 -15.64 5.51 6.84
CA VAL A 295 -15.25 4.11 6.61
C VAL A 295 -16.47 3.31 6.17
N ASN A 296 -16.37 2.60 5.04
CA ASN A 296 -17.50 1.87 4.45
C ASN A 296 -17.16 0.38 4.30
N ASN A 297 -18.11 -0.49 4.68
CA ASN A 297 -18.02 -1.93 4.47
C ASN A 297 -16.67 -2.52 4.94
N SER A 298 -16.18 -2.07 6.09
CA SER A 298 -14.82 -2.39 6.54
C SER A 298 -14.83 -2.86 7.99
N TYR A 299 -13.73 -3.47 8.45
CA TYR A 299 -13.63 -3.87 9.86
C TYR A 299 -12.22 -3.81 10.44
N ALA A 300 -12.13 -3.77 11.76
CA ALA A 300 -10.87 -3.88 12.49
C ALA A 300 -10.95 -4.86 13.66
N THR A 301 -9.83 -5.54 13.91
CA THR A 301 -9.69 -6.52 15.01
C THR A 301 -8.49 -6.28 15.92
N GLY A 302 -7.51 -5.48 15.49
CA GLY A 302 -6.30 -5.20 16.25
C GLY A 302 -6.55 -4.39 17.52
N SER A 303 -5.68 -4.53 18.52
CA SER A 303 -5.78 -3.71 19.75
C SER A 303 -5.47 -2.24 19.47
N VAL A 304 -6.06 -1.35 20.26
CA VAL A 304 -5.87 0.11 20.15
C VAL A 304 -5.46 0.67 21.51
N THR A 305 -4.37 1.42 21.53
CA THR A 305 -3.87 2.13 22.72
C THR A 305 -3.68 3.62 22.40
N ALA A 306 -4.22 4.48 23.25
CA ALA A 306 -4.10 5.93 23.16
C ALA A 306 -3.47 6.52 24.43
N THR A 307 -2.41 7.32 24.27
CA THR A 307 -1.72 7.95 25.40
C THR A 307 -1.56 9.45 25.17
N GLY A 308 -2.22 10.26 26.00
CA GLY A 308 -2.10 11.72 26.00
C GLY A 308 -1.39 12.20 27.26
N SER A 309 -0.40 13.07 27.11
CA SER A 309 0.32 13.71 28.22
C SER A 309 0.65 15.17 27.91
N GLY A 310 -0.38 16.00 27.88
CA GLY A 310 -0.29 17.44 27.80
C GLY A 310 -0.33 18.07 29.20
N LYS A 311 0.49 19.10 29.42
CA LYS A 311 0.47 19.90 30.65
C LYS A 311 -0.90 20.53 30.92
N THR A 312 -1.53 21.04 29.86
CA THR A 312 -2.74 21.86 29.96
C THR A 312 -3.97 21.09 29.48
N THR A 313 -3.89 20.43 28.33
CA THR A 313 -5.01 19.68 27.78
C THR A 313 -4.58 18.32 27.26
N ASN A 314 -5.48 17.34 27.45
CA ASN A 314 -5.43 16.02 26.86
C ASN A 314 -6.72 15.80 26.09
N THR A 315 -6.65 15.81 24.77
CA THR A 315 -7.77 15.51 23.88
C THR A 315 -7.53 14.19 23.22
N MET A 316 -8.34 13.17 23.50
CA MET A 316 -8.13 11.85 22.96
C MET A 316 -9.38 11.30 22.31
N TYR A 317 -9.20 10.84 21.09
CA TYR A 317 -10.22 10.21 20.27
C TYR A 317 -9.71 8.83 19.88
N PHE A 318 -10.28 7.80 20.49
CA PHE A 318 -9.85 6.43 20.27
C PHE A 318 -11.03 5.47 20.22
N GLY A 319 -10.93 4.47 19.36
CA GLY A 319 -12.02 3.52 19.12
C GLY A 319 -11.57 2.29 18.36
N GLY A 320 -12.38 1.24 18.46
CA GLY A 320 -12.07 -0.05 17.87
C GLY A 320 -12.01 -0.07 16.33
N LEU A 321 -12.74 0.84 15.68
CA LEU A 321 -12.73 1.03 14.23
C LEU A 321 -12.09 2.38 13.85
N ASN A 322 -12.69 3.49 14.27
CA ASN A 322 -12.18 4.83 14.03
C ASN A 322 -11.77 5.48 15.35
N GLY A 323 -10.70 6.29 15.35
CA GLY A 323 -10.41 7.18 16.47
C GLY A 323 -11.42 8.33 16.53
N LEU A 324 -11.67 8.97 15.40
CA LEU A 324 -12.75 9.94 15.19
C LEU A 324 -13.24 9.88 13.73
N GLY A 325 -14.54 10.03 13.51
CA GLY A 325 -15.14 10.16 12.18
C GLY A 325 -16.37 9.27 11.96
N ALA A 326 -16.88 9.22 10.74
CA ALA A 326 -18.05 8.42 10.38
C ALA A 326 -17.68 7.00 9.94
N ALA A 327 -18.60 6.06 10.14
CA ALA A 327 -18.49 4.70 9.60
C ALA A 327 -19.88 4.18 9.20
N ASN A 328 -19.96 3.53 8.05
CA ASN A 328 -21.18 2.96 7.48
C ASN A 328 -20.97 1.47 7.22
N SER A 329 -21.93 0.64 7.64
CA SER A 329 -21.88 -0.82 7.46
C SER A 329 -20.52 -1.42 7.82
N SER A 330 -19.92 -0.93 8.89
CA SER A 330 -18.54 -1.25 9.29
C SER A 330 -18.48 -1.72 10.72
N TYR A 331 -17.52 -2.60 11.01
CA TYR A 331 -17.56 -3.44 12.20
C TYR A 331 -16.25 -3.44 12.97
N ARG A 332 -16.34 -3.80 14.24
CA ARG A 332 -15.18 -4.05 15.10
C ARG A 332 -15.34 -5.37 15.83
N MET A 333 -14.23 -5.99 16.18
CA MET A 333 -14.28 -7.25 16.93
C MET A 333 -14.87 -7.03 18.34
N THR A 334 -15.82 -7.87 18.74
CA THR A 334 -16.28 -7.95 20.12
C THR A 334 -15.13 -8.39 21.03
N GLY A 335 -14.92 -7.67 22.14
CA GLY A 335 -13.80 -7.95 23.06
C GLY A 335 -12.44 -7.41 22.59
N GLN A 336 -12.40 -6.61 21.52
CA GLN A 336 -11.19 -5.88 21.12
C GLN A 336 -10.67 -5.01 22.28
N SER A 337 -9.37 -5.11 22.57
CA SER A 337 -8.72 -4.28 23.58
C SER A 337 -8.58 -2.85 23.04
N VAL A 338 -9.31 -1.91 23.64
CA VAL A 338 -9.28 -0.49 23.29
C VAL A 338 -9.07 0.30 24.57
N THR A 339 -7.87 0.81 24.76
CA THR A 339 -7.43 1.43 26.01
C THR A 339 -6.92 2.86 25.79
N GLY A 340 -7.21 3.71 26.76
CA GLY A 340 -6.70 5.07 26.82
C GLY A 340 -6.33 5.43 28.26
N ASN A 341 -5.32 6.26 28.47
CA ASN A 341 -4.95 6.72 29.82
C ASN A 341 -5.91 7.80 30.39
N SER A 342 -6.84 8.30 29.56
CA SER A 342 -7.93 9.20 29.91
C SER A 342 -9.04 9.12 28.84
N GLY A 343 -10.18 9.75 29.09
CA GLY A 343 -11.32 9.71 28.16
C GLY A 343 -11.98 8.34 28.03
N THR A 344 -12.99 8.25 27.16
CA THR A 344 -13.76 7.02 26.90
C THR A 344 -13.61 6.63 25.45
N ALA A 345 -13.36 5.34 25.20
CA ALA A 345 -13.35 4.81 23.84
C ALA A 345 -14.70 5.06 23.15
N ASN A 346 -14.67 5.53 21.92
CA ASN A 346 -15.89 5.62 21.13
C ASN A 346 -16.37 4.22 20.71
N ILE A 347 -17.65 4.13 20.35
CA ILE A 347 -18.31 2.89 19.91
C ILE A 347 -18.54 2.86 18.40
N ILE A 348 -17.75 3.61 17.61
CA ILE A 348 -17.90 3.65 16.15
C ILE A 348 -17.63 2.25 15.58
N GLY A 349 -18.51 1.82 14.69
CA GLY A 349 -18.53 0.47 14.12
C GLY A 349 -19.27 -0.53 15.00
N THR A 350 -20.08 -1.36 14.36
CA THR A 350 -20.90 -2.38 15.02
C THR A 350 -20.00 -3.50 15.56
N ALA A 351 -20.13 -3.83 16.85
CA ALA A 351 -19.37 -4.94 17.44
C ALA A 351 -19.91 -6.29 16.92
N THR A 352 -19.01 -7.20 16.52
CA THR A 352 -19.38 -8.55 16.09
C THR A 352 -18.29 -9.56 16.46
N ALA A 353 -18.65 -10.84 16.58
CA ALA A 353 -17.71 -11.90 16.95
C ALA A 353 -16.61 -12.07 15.88
N LEU A 354 -15.41 -12.47 16.31
CA LEU A 354 -14.30 -12.75 15.39
C LEU A 354 -14.68 -13.76 14.30
N ALA A 355 -15.45 -14.80 14.66
CA ALA A 355 -15.94 -15.80 13.71
C ALA A 355 -16.75 -15.19 12.55
N ASN A 356 -17.50 -14.11 12.79
CA ASN A 356 -18.24 -13.40 11.75
C ASN A 356 -17.28 -12.65 10.81
N LEU A 357 -16.24 -12.00 11.36
CA LEU A 357 -15.19 -11.30 10.60
C LEU A 357 -14.23 -12.24 9.86
N GLN A 358 -14.37 -13.56 10.04
CA GLN A 358 -13.64 -14.62 9.35
C GLN A 358 -14.58 -15.53 8.54
N SER A 359 -15.88 -15.22 8.48
CA SER A 359 -16.87 -16.01 7.76
C SER A 359 -17.15 -15.37 6.40
N GLY A 360 -16.79 -16.07 5.33
CA GLY A 360 -17.07 -15.62 3.96
C GLY A 360 -18.55 -15.32 3.71
N THR A 361 -19.46 -16.17 4.21
CA THR A 361 -20.91 -15.97 4.07
C THR A 361 -21.37 -14.72 4.81
N TRP A 362 -20.85 -14.49 6.01
CA TRP A 362 -21.21 -13.32 6.81
C TRP A 362 -20.69 -12.04 6.15
N ILE A 363 -19.45 -12.04 5.68
CA ILE A 363 -18.80 -10.89 5.03
C ILE A 363 -19.51 -10.54 3.72
N GLN A 364 -19.81 -11.52 2.88
CA GLN A 364 -20.56 -11.29 1.64
C GLN A 364 -21.97 -10.72 1.92
N THR A 365 -22.63 -11.14 3.00
CA THR A 365 -23.96 -10.64 3.36
C THR A 365 -23.94 -9.24 3.98
N ASN A 366 -23.00 -8.97 4.89
CA ASN A 366 -23.01 -7.76 5.73
C ASN A 366 -22.09 -6.64 5.22
N LEU A 367 -21.00 -7.00 4.57
CA LEU A 367 -20.03 -6.06 3.98
C LEU A 367 -20.11 -6.00 2.46
N LEU A 368 -20.85 -6.93 1.82
CA LEU A 368 -21.05 -6.98 0.38
C LEU A 368 -19.74 -7.13 -0.42
N TRP A 369 -18.73 -7.77 0.17
CA TRP A 369 -17.47 -8.03 -0.54
C TRP A 369 -17.65 -9.11 -1.60
N SER A 370 -17.10 -8.89 -2.78
CA SER A 370 -17.22 -9.82 -3.89
C SER A 370 -16.19 -10.97 -3.81
N ALA A 371 -16.62 -12.18 -4.17
CA ALA A 371 -15.75 -13.32 -4.43
C ALA A 371 -14.90 -13.18 -5.72
N ASP A 372 -15.11 -12.11 -6.49
CA ASP A 372 -14.25 -11.72 -7.61
C ASP A 372 -12.96 -11.06 -7.13
N ASP A 373 -13.01 -10.40 -5.97
CA ASP A 373 -11.88 -9.66 -5.39
C ASP A 373 -11.24 -10.41 -4.23
N TRP A 374 -12.05 -11.12 -3.45
CA TRP A 374 -11.64 -11.80 -2.22
C TRP A 374 -11.80 -13.31 -2.32
N VAL A 375 -10.89 -14.02 -1.66
CA VAL A 375 -11.01 -15.45 -1.38
C VAL A 375 -11.33 -15.62 0.10
N PHE A 376 -12.44 -16.27 0.37
CA PHE A 376 -12.90 -16.54 1.72
C PHE A 376 -12.56 -17.98 2.12
N GLY A 377 -12.08 -18.15 3.34
CA GLY A 377 -11.84 -19.47 3.94
C GLY A 377 -12.61 -19.64 5.24
N THR A 378 -12.46 -20.80 5.87
CA THR A 378 -13.08 -21.10 7.17
C THR A 378 -12.13 -20.69 8.30
N ASN A 379 -12.59 -19.84 9.23
CA ASN A 379 -11.82 -19.38 10.40
C ASN A 379 -10.49 -18.69 10.04
N VAL A 380 -10.42 -18.09 8.86
CA VAL A 380 -9.27 -17.30 8.40
C VAL A 380 -9.78 -15.97 7.87
N TYR A 381 -8.95 -14.93 7.98
CA TYR A 381 -9.30 -13.65 7.37
C TYR A 381 -9.36 -13.79 5.83
N PRO A 382 -10.23 -13.01 5.15
CA PRO A 382 -10.28 -12.98 3.69
C PRO A 382 -8.93 -12.58 3.10
N ARG A 383 -8.54 -13.22 2.01
CA ARG A 383 -7.31 -12.89 1.27
C ARG A 383 -7.64 -12.37 -0.12
N LEU A 384 -6.79 -11.54 -0.69
CA LEU A 384 -7.02 -10.97 -2.02
C LEU A 384 -6.84 -12.03 -3.11
N LYS A 385 -7.82 -12.17 -4.01
CA LYS A 385 -7.79 -13.19 -5.08
C LYS A 385 -6.68 -12.99 -6.10
N ARG A 386 -6.33 -11.73 -6.35
CA ARG A 386 -5.23 -11.33 -7.25
C ARG A 386 -3.86 -11.36 -6.56
N ASN A 387 -3.82 -11.85 -5.33
CA ASN A 387 -2.60 -12.07 -4.58
C ASN A 387 -2.40 -13.57 -4.38
N LYS A 388 -1.20 -14.06 -4.67
CA LYS A 388 -0.87 -15.46 -4.44
C LYS A 388 -0.70 -15.76 -2.94
N TYR A 389 -0.30 -14.73 -2.19
CA TYR A 389 0.18 -14.82 -0.82
C TYR A 389 -0.91 -14.51 0.20
#